data_AF-A0AAW1MZ72-F1
#
_entry.id   AF-A0AAW1MZ72-F1
#
_cell.length_a   1.000
_cell.length_b   1.000
_cell.length_c   1.000
_cell.angle_alpha   90.00
_cell.angle_beta   90.00
_cell.angle_gamma   90.00
#
_symmetry.space_group_name_H-M   'P 1'
#
loop_
_entity.id
_entity.type
_entity.pdbx_description
1 polymer ?
#
loop_
_entity_poly.entity_id
_entity_poly.type
_entity_poly.pdbx_seq_one_letter_code
_entity_poly.pdbx_strand_id
1 'polypeptide(L)'
;MVSKDWKGRFFQHPGIEEEILLREVCDFSGCTINLAIHLIIVLLIKSFVMNAVQIAKPTIARWIKNRRRATQTDDIEHLPPWEKQYTMSPLDRFFLVDEYQEIALQYGFVALFSTAFTLAPIFALLHSLISIKVDGSKFLRAFRRPVPVRVPGVIAWQGIFRMITLVGVTINAFVIGFTLEFIPRQIYIYSKNKTKNFIETGLSLFDTDDFPDKKGIEHPKYCYYKSKRHPPTHPRKYEFTKDYWYEISIRIAFVIIYEQVVFMLTSILAYAIPDTPRSIKEKIEIEKTKLLKKKLAGE
;
A
#
# COMPACT_ATOMS: atom_id res chain seq x y z
N MET A 1 -5.38 26.59 1.67
CA MET A 1 -5.32 25.22 1.10
C MET A 1 -4.37 24.39 1.96
N VAL A 2 -4.86 23.85 3.08
CA VAL A 2 -4.13 22.84 3.85
C VAL A 2 -4.76 21.50 3.48
N SER A 3 -3.93 20.53 3.11
CA SER A 3 -4.33 19.20 2.64
C SER A 3 -5.29 18.53 3.64
N LYS A 4 -6.44 18.06 3.10
CA LYS A 4 -7.57 17.42 3.80
C LYS A 4 -7.27 15.96 4.23
N ASP A 5 -6.00 15.58 4.35
CA ASP A 5 -5.59 14.17 4.47
C ASP A 5 -5.11 13.79 5.89
N TRP A 6 -5.07 14.74 6.83
CA TRP A 6 -4.57 14.51 8.20
C TRP A 6 -5.68 14.33 9.23
N LYS A 7 -6.62 13.41 8.95
CA LYS A 7 -7.78 13.14 9.80
C LYS A 7 -7.41 12.99 11.28
N GLY A 8 -8.02 13.82 12.12
CA GLY A 8 -8.06 13.68 13.58
C GLY A 8 -6.82 14.15 14.33
N ARG A 9 -5.80 14.69 13.65
CA ARG A 9 -4.55 15.12 14.30
C ARG A 9 -4.52 16.57 14.71
N PHE A 10 -5.18 17.44 13.94
CA PHE A 10 -5.25 18.86 14.27
C PHE A 10 -6.45 19.21 15.15
N PHE A 11 -7.26 18.22 15.53
CA PHE A 11 -8.40 18.43 16.44
C PHE A 11 -7.91 18.96 17.80
N GLN A 12 -8.39 20.14 18.18
CA GLN A 12 -8.04 20.77 19.44
C GLN A 12 -9.02 20.39 20.55
N HIS A 13 -10.12 21.13 20.68
CA HIS A 13 -11.22 20.85 21.59
C HIS A 13 -12.54 21.36 20.97
N PRO A 14 -13.70 20.89 21.44
CA PRO A 14 -15.00 21.21 20.84
C PRO A 14 -15.42 22.69 20.88
N GLY A 15 -14.77 23.52 21.71
CA GLY A 15 -15.14 24.92 21.95
C GLY A 15 -14.51 25.96 21.02
N ILE A 16 -14.06 25.58 19.83
CA ILE A 16 -13.42 26.50 18.85
C ILE A 16 -14.36 26.66 17.64
N GLU A 17 -14.46 27.87 17.10
CA GLU A 17 -15.35 28.22 15.97
C GLU A 17 -14.89 27.67 14.61
N GLU A 18 -13.65 27.20 14.47
CA GLU A 18 -13.13 26.68 13.20
C GLU A 18 -13.78 25.33 12.83
N GLU A 19 -14.87 25.40 12.06
CA GLU A 19 -15.68 24.27 11.57
C GLU A 19 -14.86 23.21 10.80
N ILE A 20 -13.74 23.62 10.19
CA ILE A 20 -12.82 22.73 9.45
C ILE A 20 -12.17 21.72 10.40
N LEU A 21 -11.81 22.16 11.62
CA LEU A 21 -11.11 21.35 12.61
C LEU A 21 -12.03 20.30 13.26
N LEU A 22 -13.34 20.57 13.29
CA LEU A 22 -14.37 19.69 13.86
C LEU A 22 -14.75 18.52 12.95
N ARG A 23 -14.56 18.65 11.63
CA ARG A 23 -15.05 17.67 10.63
C ARG A 23 -14.16 16.44 10.45
N GLU A 24 -12.97 16.46 11.05
CA GLU A 24 -11.95 15.42 10.89
C GLU A 24 -11.84 14.47 12.09
N VAL A 25 -12.88 14.29 12.90
CA VAL A 25 -12.80 13.41 14.08
C VAL A 25 -12.75 11.92 13.67
N CYS A 26 -11.76 11.19 14.19
CA CYS A 26 -11.71 9.73 14.08
C CYS A 26 -12.78 9.09 14.97
N ASP A 27 -13.37 7.98 14.52
CA ASP A 27 -14.26 7.16 15.35
C ASP A 27 -13.57 6.65 16.61
N PHE A 28 -14.39 6.27 17.59
CA PHE A 28 -13.92 5.74 18.88
C PHE A 28 -13.05 4.48 18.72
N SER A 29 -13.33 3.65 17.71
CA SER A 29 -12.54 2.47 17.32
C SER A 29 -11.22 2.78 16.58
N GLY A 30 -10.96 4.06 16.28
CA GLY A 30 -9.74 4.54 15.63
C GLY A 30 -9.88 4.76 14.12
N CYS A 31 -8.91 5.47 13.53
CA CYS A 31 -8.89 5.77 12.09
C CYS A 31 -8.33 4.62 11.21
N THR A 32 -7.81 3.56 11.82
CA THR A 32 -7.16 2.43 11.12
C THR A 32 -8.15 1.53 10.40
N ILE A 33 -9.36 1.35 10.95
CA ILE A 33 -10.43 0.55 10.32
C ILE A 33 -10.90 1.22 9.03
N ASN A 34 -11.10 2.55 9.04
CA ASN A 34 -11.49 3.30 7.85
C ASN A 34 -10.43 3.20 6.75
N LEU A 35 -9.15 3.26 7.11
CA LEU A 35 -8.05 3.03 6.18
C LEU A 35 -8.05 1.60 5.63
N ALA A 36 -8.22 0.60 6.49
CA ALA A 36 -8.24 -0.81 6.10
C ALA A 36 -9.40 -1.13 5.13
N ILE A 37 -10.61 -0.62 5.41
CA ILE A 37 -11.77 -0.76 4.54
C ILE A 37 -11.48 -0.12 3.18
N HIS A 38 -10.92 1.09 3.16
CA HIS A 38 -10.58 1.76 1.90
C HIS A 38 -9.55 0.95 1.09
N LEU A 39 -8.51 0.42 1.75
CA LEU A 39 -7.50 -0.43 1.11
C LEU A 39 -8.10 -1.73 0.55
N ILE A 40 -9.01 -2.38 1.29
CA ILE A 40 -9.72 -3.58 0.83
C ILE A 40 -10.55 -3.26 -0.42
N ILE A 41 -11.33 -2.17 -0.38
CA ILE A 41 -12.15 -1.74 -1.51
C ILE A 41 -11.27 -1.48 -2.72
N VAL A 42 -10.19 -0.71 -2.58
CA VAL A 42 -9.29 -0.40 -3.70
C VAL A 42 -8.61 -1.66 -4.23
N LEU A 43 -8.10 -2.54 -3.37
CA LEU A 43 -7.43 -3.77 -3.79
C LEU A 43 -8.38 -4.75 -4.48
N LEU A 44 -9.59 -4.97 -3.94
CA LEU A 44 -10.54 -5.93 -4.49
C LEU A 44 -11.26 -5.40 -5.73
N ILE A 45 -11.74 -4.15 -5.72
CA ILE A 45 -12.45 -3.57 -6.86
C ILE A 45 -11.48 -3.40 -8.03
N LYS A 46 -10.28 -2.86 -7.78
CA LYS A 46 -9.28 -2.72 -8.85
C LYS A 46 -8.91 -4.08 -9.43
N SER A 47 -8.62 -5.07 -8.58
CA SER A 47 -8.31 -6.45 -8.99
C SER A 47 -9.42 -7.05 -9.86
N PHE A 48 -10.67 -6.94 -9.43
CA PHE A 48 -11.79 -7.51 -10.16
C PHE A 48 -12.06 -6.77 -11.48
N VAL A 49 -12.11 -5.44 -11.45
CA VAL A 49 -12.38 -4.61 -12.63
C VAL A 49 -11.25 -4.73 -13.66
N MET A 50 -9.98 -4.70 -13.23
CA MET A 50 -8.84 -4.84 -14.14
C MET A 50 -8.84 -6.22 -14.80
N ASN A 51 -8.99 -7.30 -14.04
CA ASN A 51 -9.08 -8.65 -14.60
C ASN A 51 -10.28 -8.80 -15.55
N ALA A 52 -11.45 -8.26 -15.18
CA ALA A 52 -12.65 -8.31 -16.02
C ALA A 52 -12.45 -7.55 -17.34
N VAL A 53 -11.93 -6.31 -17.29
CA VAL A 53 -11.64 -5.49 -18.48
C VAL A 53 -10.59 -6.16 -19.37
N GLN A 54 -9.54 -6.73 -18.78
CA GLN A 54 -8.47 -7.39 -19.51
C GLN A 54 -8.94 -8.66 -20.22
N ILE A 55 -9.87 -9.43 -19.65
CA ILE A 55 -10.50 -10.60 -20.29
C ILE A 55 -11.53 -10.14 -21.34
N ALA A 56 -12.31 -9.11 -21.03
CA ALA A 56 -13.39 -8.64 -21.89
C ALA A 56 -12.87 -7.97 -23.17
N LYS A 57 -11.84 -7.11 -23.10
CA LYS A 57 -11.28 -6.38 -24.25
C LYS A 57 -10.97 -7.27 -25.47
N PRO A 58 -10.14 -8.32 -25.37
CA PRO A 58 -9.81 -9.16 -26.52
C PRO A 58 -11.00 -10.00 -26.99
N THR A 59 -11.88 -10.41 -26.08
CA THR A 59 -13.07 -11.22 -26.39
C THR A 59 -14.11 -10.40 -27.16
N ILE A 60 -14.37 -9.18 -26.72
CA ILE A 60 -15.27 -8.22 -27.38
C ILE A 60 -14.69 -7.79 -28.73
N ALA A 61 -13.40 -7.47 -28.80
CA ALA A 61 -12.76 -7.11 -30.06
C ALA A 61 -12.87 -8.24 -31.10
N ARG A 62 -12.65 -9.49 -30.67
CA ARG A 62 -12.84 -10.67 -31.52
C ARG A 62 -14.31 -10.87 -31.92
N TRP A 63 -15.25 -10.66 -30.99
CA TRP A 63 -16.68 -10.77 -31.25
C TRP A 63 -17.17 -9.71 -32.26
N ILE A 64 -16.77 -8.44 -32.12
CA ILE A 64 -17.08 -7.37 -33.08
C ILE A 64 -16.49 -7.69 -34.45
N LYS A 65 -15.23 -8.17 -34.49
CA LYS A 65 -14.55 -8.55 -35.72
C LYS A 65 -15.25 -9.72 -36.41
N ASN A 66 -15.70 -10.72 -35.67
CA ASN A 66 -16.45 -11.85 -36.21
C ASN A 66 -17.83 -11.41 -36.70
N ARG A 67 -18.53 -10.50 -36.01
CA ARG A 67 -19.80 -9.93 -36.50
C ARG A 67 -19.63 -9.10 -37.78
N ARG A 68 -18.56 -8.32 -37.89
CA ARG A 68 -18.23 -7.59 -39.13
C ARG A 68 -17.75 -8.50 -40.27
N ARG A 69 -17.27 -9.71 -39.95
CA ARG A 69 -16.82 -10.72 -40.92
C ARG A 69 -17.93 -11.68 -41.36
N ALA A 70 -19.00 -11.83 -40.58
CA ALA A 70 -20.16 -12.66 -40.96
C ALA A 70 -20.89 -12.15 -42.22
N THR A 71 -20.59 -10.92 -42.67
CA THR A 71 -21.06 -10.35 -43.95
C THR A 71 -20.09 -10.55 -45.12
N GLN A 72 -18.90 -11.13 -44.91
CA GLN A 72 -17.88 -11.44 -45.95
C GLN A 72 -17.51 -12.94 -45.91
N THR A 73 -18.27 -13.73 -46.67
CA THR A 73 -18.08 -15.10 -47.22
C THR A 73 -16.89 -16.00 -46.78
N ASP A 74 -17.25 -17.21 -46.33
CA ASP A 74 -16.73 -18.59 -46.51
C ASP A 74 -15.23 -18.97 -46.71
N ASP A 75 -14.28 -18.07 -47.01
CA ASP A 75 -12.88 -18.46 -47.28
C ASP A 75 -11.95 -18.46 -46.04
N ILE A 76 -12.51 -18.26 -44.84
CA ILE A 76 -11.74 -17.92 -43.63
C ILE A 76 -11.21 -19.15 -42.88
N GLU A 77 -11.75 -20.34 -43.12
CA GLU A 77 -11.37 -21.55 -42.39
C GLU A 77 -9.95 -22.05 -42.74
N HIS A 78 -9.41 -21.61 -43.88
CA HIS A 78 -8.07 -21.97 -44.37
C HIS A 78 -7.09 -20.79 -44.48
N LEU A 79 -7.24 -19.75 -43.65
CA LEU A 79 -6.26 -18.66 -43.61
C LEU A 79 -4.87 -19.17 -43.23
N PRO A 80 -3.83 -18.78 -43.98
CA PRO A 80 -2.48 -19.15 -43.61
C PRO A 80 -2.07 -18.52 -42.27
N PRO A 81 -1.11 -19.13 -41.54
CA PRO A 81 -0.76 -18.70 -40.18
C PRO A 81 -0.35 -17.22 -40.06
N TRP A 82 0.32 -16.68 -41.08
CA TRP A 82 0.77 -15.28 -41.09
C TRP A 82 -0.38 -14.28 -41.18
N GLU A 83 -1.43 -14.57 -41.95
CA GLU A 83 -2.62 -13.71 -42.06
C GLU A 83 -3.43 -13.74 -40.76
N LYS A 84 -3.59 -14.93 -40.17
CA LYS A 84 -4.21 -15.06 -38.85
C LYS A 84 -3.50 -14.20 -37.81
N GLN A 85 -2.17 -14.18 -37.84
CA GLN A 85 -1.36 -13.39 -36.91
C GLN A 85 -1.37 -11.88 -37.23
N TYR A 86 -1.45 -11.49 -38.51
CA TYR A 86 -1.63 -10.10 -38.92
C TYR A 86 -2.95 -9.51 -38.41
N THR A 87 -3.98 -10.36 -38.27
CA THR A 87 -5.29 -9.93 -37.77
C THR A 87 -5.35 -9.70 -36.25
N MET A 88 -4.31 -10.06 -35.50
CA MET A 88 -4.22 -9.81 -34.05
C MET A 88 -3.73 -8.39 -33.76
N SER A 89 -4.01 -7.87 -32.57
CA SER A 89 -3.55 -6.53 -32.18
C SER A 89 -2.03 -6.50 -32.03
N PRO A 90 -1.33 -5.46 -32.51
CA PRO A 90 0.08 -5.27 -32.19
C PRO A 90 0.25 -4.98 -30.70
N LEU A 91 1.42 -5.35 -30.16
CA LEU A 91 1.78 -4.98 -28.80
C LEU A 91 2.20 -3.51 -28.77
N ASP A 92 1.61 -2.71 -27.88
CA ASP A 92 1.99 -1.32 -27.72
C ASP A 92 3.40 -1.19 -27.10
N ARG A 93 4.11 -0.11 -27.42
CA ARG A 93 5.47 0.14 -26.90
C ARG A 93 5.48 0.33 -25.38
N PHE A 94 4.41 0.89 -24.82
CA PHE A 94 4.28 1.15 -23.38
C PHE A 94 3.61 0.01 -22.61
N PHE A 95 3.20 -1.07 -23.29
CA PHE A 95 2.50 -2.19 -22.68
C PHE A 95 3.21 -2.73 -21.42
N LEU A 96 4.52 -2.95 -21.51
CA LEU A 96 5.30 -3.46 -20.37
C LEU A 96 5.36 -2.45 -19.22
N VAL A 97 5.37 -1.15 -19.51
CA VAL A 97 5.40 -0.10 -18.47
C VAL A 97 4.11 -0.14 -17.67
N ASP A 98 2.96 -0.26 -18.34
CA ASP A 98 1.65 -0.33 -17.69
C ASP A 98 1.52 -1.60 -16.82
N GLU A 99 1.95 -2.75 -17.34
CA GLU A 99 1.92 -4.01 -16.60
C GLU A 99 2.85 -3.97 -15.36
N TYR A 100 4.06 -3.41 -15.48
CA TYR A 100 4.93 -3.22 -14.31
C TYR A 100 4.43 -2.15 -13.34
N GLN A 101 3.77 -1.10 -13.81
CA GLN A 101 3.15 -0.08 -12.96
C GLN A 101 2.06 -0.70 -12.07
N GLU A 102 1.27 -1.62 -12.62
CA GLU A 102 0.26 -2.34 -11.85
C GLU A 102 0.89 -3.19 -10.74
N ILE A 103 1.97 -3.92 -11.05
CA ILE A 103 2.75 -4.69 -10.07
C ILE A 103 3.36 -3.77 -9.01
N ALA A 104 3.92 -2.63 -9.41
CA ALA A 104 4.53 -1.65 -8.50
C ALA A 104 3.52 -1.05 -7.52
N LEU A 105 2.31 -0.73 -7.99
CA LEU A 105 1.23 -0.25 -7.14
C LEU A 105 0.76 -1.33 -6.16
N GLN A 106 0.60 -2.57 -6.62
CA GLN A 106 0.24 -3.70 -5.75
C GLN A 106 1.30 -3.93 -4.66
N TYR A 107 2.58 -3.88 -5.04
CA TYR A 107 3.69 -3.96 -4.10
C TYR A 107 3.67 -2.82 -3.08
N GLY A 108 3.41 -1.58 -3.53
CA GLY A 108 3.27 -0.41 -2.66
C GLY A 108 2.16 -0.59 -1.63
N PHE A 109 0.98 -1.09 -2.01
CA PHE A 109 -0.09 -1.32 -1.04
C PHE A 109 0.29 -2.34 0.04
N VAL A 110 1.00 -3.40 -0.33
CA VAL A 110 1.48 -4.41 0.61
C VAL A 110 2.60 -3.85 1.50
N ALA A 111 3.58 -3.17 0.91
CA ALA A 111 4.75 -2.66 1.63
C ALA A 111 4.41 -1.51 2.58
N LEU A 112 3.60 -0.54 2.15
CA LEU A 112 3.30 0.68 2.91
C LEU A 112 2.26 0.47 4.02
N PHE A 113 1.33 -0.47 3.85
CA PHE A 113 0.15 -0.61 4.72
C PHE A 113 -0.03 -1.99 5.36
N SER A 114 1.00 -2.84 5.34
CA SER A 114 0.96 -4.18 5.96
C SER A 114 0.61 -4.15 7.45
N THR A 115 1.03 -3.10 8.16
CA THR A 115 0.76 -2.93 9.60
C THR A 115 -0.69 -2.57 9.91
N ALA A 116 -1.36 -1.87 9.00
CA ALA A 116 -2.77 -1.53 9.12
C ALA A 116 -3.68 -2.69 8.67
N PHE A 117 -3.27 -3.44 7.65
CA PHE A 117 -4.04 -4.55 7.09
C PHE A 117 -3.18 -5.80 6.91
N THR A 118 -3.24 -6.70 7.90
CA THR A 118 -2.41 -7.92 7.94
C THR A 118 -2.75 -8.95 6.86
N LEU A 119 -3.98 -8.94 6.31
CA LEU A 119 -4.41 -9.87 5.26
C LEU A 119 -4.04 -9.40 3.85
N ALA A 120 -3.49 -8.18 3.68
CA ALA A 120 -3.09 -7.64 2.38
C ALA A 120 -2.23 -8.59 1.53
N PRO A 121 -1.19 -9.26 2.09
CA PRO A 121 -0.33 -10.16 1.31
C PRO A 121 -1.08 -11.35 0.71
N ILE A 122 -2.11 -11.86 1.39
CA ILE A 122 -2.90 -13.01 0.91
C ILE A 122 -3.73 -12.59 -0.30
N PHE A 123 -4.39 -11.43 -0.24
CA PHE A 123 -5.12 -10.88 -1.38
C PHE A 123 -4.20 -10.58 -2.56
N ALA A 124 -3.02 -10.03 -2.29
CA ALA A 124 -1.99 -9.81 -3.30
C ALA A 124 -1.54 -11.12 -3.96
N LEU A 125 -1.32 -12.18 -3.18
CA LEU A 125 -0.94 -13.49 -3.72
C LEU A 125 -2.02 -14.06 -4.64
N LEU A 126 -3.29 -14.06 -4.20
CA LEU A 126 -4.41 -14.52 -5.01
C LEU A 126 -4.54 -13.72 -6.32
N HIS A 127 -4.39 -12.40 -6.23
CA HIS A 127 -4.39 -11.53 -7.40
C HIS A 127 -3.27 -11.91 -8.38
N SER A 128 -2.03 -12.05 -7.89
CA SER A 128 -0.88 -12.38 -8.73
C SER A 128 -1.01 -13.76 -9.39
N LEU A 129 -1.62 -14.75 -8.73
CA LEU A 129 -1.87 -16.07 -9.33
C LEU A 129 -2.84 -16.00 -10.51
N ILE A 130 -3.90 -15.18 -10.39
CA ILE A 130 -4.88 -14.97 -11.46
C ILE A 130 -4.24 -14.16 -12.61
N SER A 131 -3.57 -13.05 -12.28
CA SER A 131 -2.94 -12.16 -13.27
C SER A 131 -1.95 -12.92 -14.14
N ILE A 132 -1.06 -13.76 -13.59
CA ILE A 132 -0.11 -14.55 -14.39
C ILE A 132 -0.82 -15.39 -15.47
N LYS A 133 -1.99 -15.97 -15.16
CA LYS A 133 -2.77 -16.78 -16.11
C LYS A 133 -3.49 -15.92 -17.15
N VAL A 134 -4.02 -14.78 -16.72
CA VAL A 134 -4.68 -13.81 -17.61
C VAL A 134 -3.65 -13.23 -18.59
N ASP A 135 -2.49 -12.80 -18.10
CA ASP A 135 -1.41 -12.21 -18.90
C ASP A 135 -0.82 -13.22 -19.89
N GLY A 136 -0.60 -14.47 -19.44
CA GLY A 136 -0.24 -15.55 -20.35
C GLY A 136 -1.27 -15.77 -21.45
N SER A 137 -2.56 -15.71 -21.11
CA SER A 137 -3.65 -15.83 -22.10
C SER A 137 -3.70 -14.66 -23.08
N LYS A 138 -3.42 -13.42 -22.63
CA LYS A 138 -3.31 -12.23 -23.49
C LYS A 138 -2.20 -12.42 -24.54
N PHE A 139 -1.01 -12.83 -24.12
CA PHE A 139 0.13 -13.04 -25.02
C PHE A 139 -0.12 -14.16 -26.04
N LEU A 140 -0.86 -15.21 -25.66
CA LEU A 140 -1.13 -16.34 -26.56
C LEU A 140 -2.31 -16.10 -27.51
N ARG A 141 -3.32 -15.34 -27.12
CA ARG A 141 -4.61 -15.25 -27.84
C ARG A 141 -4.95 -13.85 -28.36
N ALA A 142 -4.42 -12.78 -27.76
CA ALA A 142 -4.83 -11.40 -28.06
C ALA A 142 -3.80 -10.65 -28.91
N PHE A 143 -2.51 -10.79 -28.58
CA PHE A 143 -1.44 -10.06 -29.24
C PHE A 143 -0.74 -10.86 -30.34
N ARG A 144 -0.28 -10.14 -31.36
CA ARG A 144 0.71 -10.67 -32.31
C ARG A 144 2.03 -10.95 -31.57
N ARG A 145 2.72 -12.05 -31.92
CA ARG A 145 4.05 -12.38 -31.39
C ARG A 145 4.99 -11.17 -31.45
N PRO A 146 5.48 -10.66 -30.31
CA PRO A 146 6.42 -9.55 -30.29
C PRO A 146 7.82 -10.03 -30.71
N VAL A 147 8.65 -9.09 -31.17
CA VAL A 147 10.05 -9.36 -31.48
C VAL A 147 10.83 -9.50 -30.17
N PRO A 148 11.58 -10.60 -29.96
CA PRO A 148 12.34 -10.79 -28.73
C PRO A 148 13.50 -9.80 -28.66
N VAL A 149 13.59 -9.07 -27.56
CA VAL A 149 14.71 -8.17 -27.24
C VAL A 149 15.43 -8.74 -26.03
N ARG A 150 16.76 -8.83 -26.09
CA ARG A 150 17.58 -9.24 -24.94
C ARG A 150 17.85 -8.02 -24.07
N VAL A 151 17.41 -8.09 -22.82
CA VAL A 151 17.68 -7.07 -21.80
C VAL A 151 18.33 -7.73 -20.59
N PRO A 152 19.33 -7.08 -19.95
CA PRO A 152 20.07 -7.67 -18.83
C PRO A 152 19.28 -7.75 -17.52
N GLY A 153 18.10 -7.11 -17.44
CA GLY A 153 17.21 -7.16 -16.28
C GLY A 153 16.21 -6.00 -16.24
N VAL A 154 15.42 -5.95 -15.17
CA VAL A 154 14.39 -4.91 -14.94
C VAL A 154 14.96 -3.75 -14.12
N ILE A 155 16.00 -3.11 -14.67
CA ILE A 155 16.86 -2.18 -13.91
C ILE A 155 16.08 -0.93 -13.43
N ALA A 156 15.23 -0.35 -14.28
CA ALA A 156 14.47 0.86 -13.94
C ALA A 156 13.51 0.66 -12.77
N TRP A 157 12.82 -0.49 -12.72
CA TRP A 157 11.84 -0.77 -11.67
C TRP A 157 12.47 -1.18 -10.35
N GLN A 158 13.67 -1.77 -10.35
CA GLN A 158 14.37 -2.13 -9.12
C GLN A 158 14.62 -0.91 -8.22
N GLY A 159 14.97 0.24 -8.81
CA GLY A 159 15.10 1.50 -8.07
C GLY A 159 13.78 1.95 -7.43
N ILE A 160 12.66 1.84 -8.16
CA ILE A 160 11.32 2.20 -7.67
C ILE A 160 10.92 1.28 -6.51
N PHE A 161 11.10 -0.03 -6.66
CA PHE A 161 10.79 -0.99 -5.59
C PHE A 161 11.61 -0.72 -4.33
N ARG A 162 12.90 -0.37 -4.47
CA ARG A 162 13.77 0.01 -3.34
C ARG A 162 13.33 1.31 -2.66
N MET A 163 12.83 2.29 -3.42
CA MET A 163 12.28 3.51 -2.82
C MET A 163 10.98 3.23 -2.08
N ILE A 164 10.10 2.40 -2.64
CA ILE A 164 8.84 1.99 -2.00
C ILE A 164 9.11 1.25 -0.69
N THR A 165 10.09 0.34 -0.65
CA THR A 165 10.44 -0.35 0.61
C THR A 165 10.96 0.60 1.66
N LEU A 166 11.87 1.50 1.29
CA LEU A 166 12.45 2.48 2.21
C LEU A 166 11.35 3.36 2.84
N VAL A 167 10.49 3.94 1.99
CA VAL A 167 9.36 4.76 2.45
C VAL A 167 8.36 3.91 3.25
N GLY A 168 8.18 2.65 2.88
CA GLY A 168 7.31 1.71 3.60
C GLY A 168 7.73 1.46 5.03
N VAL A 169 9.03 1.35 5.31
CA VAL A 169 9.51 1.20 6.69
C VAL A 169 9.11 2.41 7.54
N THR A 170 9.35 3.62 7.04
CA THR A 170 9.02 4.86 7.73
C THR A 170 7.50 5.00 7.93
N ILE A 171 6.68 4.79 6.88
CA ILE A 171 5.22 4.88 6.99
C ILE A 171 4.68 3.87 8.01
N ASN A 172 5.14 2.62 7.98
CA ASN A 172 4.73 1.60 8.95
C ASN A 172 5.11 1.99 10.38
N ALA A 173 6.28 2.60 10.60
CA ALA A 173 6.68 3.12 11.90
C ALA A 173 5.69 4.17 12.42
N PHE A 174 5.30 5.13 11.56
CA PHE A 174 4.31 6.15 11.90
C PHE A 174 2.90 5.59 12.10
N VAL A 175 2.50 4.60 11.32
CA VAL A 175 1.21 3.91 11.49
C VAL A 175 1.17 3.25 12.87
N ILE A 176 2.18 2.47 13.24
CA ILE A 176 2.23 1.82 14.55
C ILE A 176 2.32 2.85 15.69
N GLY A 177 3.18 3.86 15.54
CA GLY A 177 3.45 4.81 16.61
C GLY A 177 2.32 5.79 16.88
N PHE A 178 1.61 6.24 15.83
CA PHE A 178 0.63 7.32 15.97
C PHE A 178 -0.80 6.96 15.64
N THR A 179 -1.04 5.93 14.80
CA THR A 179 -2.41 5.57 14.39
C THR A 179 -2.98 4.40 15.18
N LEU A 180 -2.14 3.42 15.57
CA LEU A 180 -2.56 2.33 16.44
C LEU A 180 -2.60 2.79 17.90
N GLU A 181 -3.55 2.26 18.67
CA GLU A 181 -3.62 2.47 20.13
C GLU A 181 -2.60 1.64 20.91
N PHE A 182 -1.59 1.10 20.23
CA PHE A 182 -0.59 0.23 20.81
C PHE A 182 0.23 0.96 21.89
N ILE A 183 0.83 2.11 21.56
CA ILE A 183 1.68 2.87 22.49
C ILE A 183 0.93 3.35 23.74
N PRO A 184 -0.22 4.07 23.64
CA PRO A 184 -0.94 4.51 24.83
C PRO A 184 -1.36 3.35 25.74
N ARG A 185 -1.73 2.20 25.14
CA ARG A 185 -2.10 1.01 25.89
C ARG A 185 -0.91 0.40 26.63
N GLN A 186 0.27 0.33 26.01
CA GLN A 186 1.49 -0.14 26.67
C GLN A 186 1.89 0.78 27.84
N ILE A 187 1.81 2.10 27.65
CA ILE A 187 2.08 3.08 28.72
C ILE A 187 1.11 2.88 29.89
N TYR A 188 -0.17 2.69 29.60
CA TYR A 188 -1.20 2.47 30.62
C TYR A 188 -0.96 1.19 31.43
N ILE A 189 -0.70 0.07 30.75
CA ILE A 189 -0.43 -1.21 31.40
C ILE A 189 0.81 -1.11 32.28
N TYR A 190 1.89 -0.49 31.79
CA TYR A 190 3.11 -0.30 32.55
C TYR A 190 2.92 0.60 33.78
N SER A 191 2.11 1.66 33.65
CA SER A 191 1.88 2.62 34.74
C SER A 191 0.91 2.11 35.81
N LYS A 192 -0.19 1.45 35.42
CA LYS A 192 -1.30 1.10 36.33
C LYS A 192 -1.37 -0.38 36.67
N ASN A 193 -0.54 -1.22 36.04
CA ASN A 193 -0.46 -2.67 36.22
C ASN A 193 -1.83 -3.38 36.16
N LYS A 194 -2.78 -2.78 35.43
CA LYS A 194 -4.18 -3.20 35.26
C LYS A 194 -4.62 -2.91 33.83
N THR A 195 -5.55 -3.70 33.30
CA THR A 195 -6.12 -3.55 31.96
C THR A 195 -7.52 -2.93 31.94
N LYS A 196 -8.20 -2.87 33.11
CA LYS A 196 -9.54 -2.31 33.26
C LYS A 196 -9.47 -0.78 33.37
N ASN A 197 -10.41 -0.07 32.74
CA ASN A 197 -10.55 1.40 32.73
C ASN A 197 -9.54 2.20 31.88
N PHE A 198 -8.91 1.57 30.87
CA PHE A 198 -8.09 2.28 29.88
C PHE A 198 -8.89 3.37 29.13
N ILE A 199 -10.13 3.04 28.75
CA ILE A 199 -11.01 3.94 28.00
C ILE A 199 -11.26 5.25 28.74
N GLU A 200 -11.60 5.19 30.03
CA GLU A 200 -11.88 6.36 30.85
C GLU A 200 -10.66 7.29 30.98
N THR A 201 -9.46 6.70 30.98
CA THR A 201 -8.20 7.46 31.10
C THR A 201 -7.80 8.13 29.77
N GLY A 202 -8.31 7.64 28.64
CA GLY A 202 -8.08 8.20 27.31
C GLY A 202 -9.05 9.31 26.91
N LEU A 203 -10.02 9.63 27.77
CA LEU A 203 -11.08 10.61 27.52
C LEU A 203 -10.89 11.85 28.40
N SER A 204 -11.19 13.01 27.84
CA SER A 204 -11.22 14.29 28.54
C SER A 204 -12.64 14.82 28.64
N LEU A 205 -12.97 15.44 29.78
CA LEU A 205 -14.26 16.07 30.03
C LEU A 205 -14.33 17.44 29.33
N PHE A 206 -15.44 17.70 28.65
CA PHE A 206 -15.80 19.00 28.10
C PHE A 206 -17.10 19.49 28.72
N ASP A 207 -17.19 20.80 28.95
CA ASP A 207 -18.39 21.44 29.47
C ASP A 207 -19.18 21.98 28.29
N THR A 208 -20.45 21.61 28.16
CA THR A 208 -21.27 22.01 27.01
C THR A 208 -21.64 23.48 27.02
N ASP A 209 -21.49 24.17 28.15
CA ASP A 209 -21.75 25.61 28.24
C ASP A 209 -20.71 26.45 27.50
N ASP A 210 -19.51 25.89 27.27
CA ASP A 210 -18.37 26.51 26.59
C ASP A 210 -18.41 26.35 25.05
N PHE A 211 -19.53 25.88 24.47
CA PHE A 211 -19.72 25.83 23.01
C PHE A 211 -20.03 27.23 22.42
N PRO A 212 -19.41 27.61 21.28
CA PRO A 212 -19.66 28.91 20.64
C PRO A 212 -21.06 29.03 20.02
N ASP A 213 -21.61 27.92 19.48
CA ASP A 213 -22.92 27.89 18.86
C ASP A 213 -23.91 27.07 19.70
N LYS A 214 -24.74 27.77 20.48
CA LYS A 214 -25.80 27.17 21.31
C LYS A 214 -27.03 26.92 20.45
N LYS A 215 -26.95 25.92 19.56
CA LYS A 215 -28.16 25.39 18.92
C LYS A 215 -29.09 24.93 20.04
N GLY A 216 -30.36 25.37 20.01
CA GLY A 216 -31.36 25.20 21.08
C GLY A 216 -31.81 23.76 21.34
N ILE A 217 -30.85 22.84 21.43
CA ILE A 217 -30.99 21.42 21.74
C ILE A 217 -30.54 21.28 23.20
N GLU A 218 -31.33 20.60 24.02
CA GLU A 218 -30.91 20.23 25.38
C GLU A 218 -29.70 19.29 25.30
N HIS A 219 -28.52 19.82 25.62
CA HIS A 219 -27.30 19.06 25.73
C HIS A 219 -27.05 18.64 27.19
N PRO A 220 -26.50 17.45 27.45
CA PRO A 220 -26.08 17.08 28.80
C PRO A 220 -24.93 17.99 29.25
N LYS A 221 -24.89 18.36 30.53
CA LYS A 221 -23.91 19.32 31.09
C LYS A 221 -22.43 19.00 30.76
N TYR A 222 -22.08 17.72 30.66
CA TYR A 222 -20.73 17.31 30.31
C TYR A 222 -20.74 16.29 29.17
N CYS A 223 -19.75 16.40 28.28
CA CYS A 223 -19.49 15.41 27.24
C CYS A 223 -18.02 14.97 27.25
N TYR A 224 -17.76 13.75 26.78
CA TYR A 224 -16.42 13.17 26.70
C TYR A 224 -15.92 13.23 25.26
N TYR A 225 -14.65 13.57 25.10
CA TYR A 225 -13.97 13.53 23.81
C TYR A 225 -12.59 12.91 23.96
N LYS A 226 -12.08 12.34 22.87
CA LYS A 226 -10.79 11.64 22.83
C LYS A 226 -9.65 12.65 22.79
N SER A 227 -9.17 13.04 23.97
CA SER A 227 -7.99 13.89 24.12
C SER A 227 -7.41 13.76 25.53
N LYS A 228 -6.18 14.25 25.73
CA LYS A 228 -5.52 14.31 27.03
C LYS A 228 -5.34 15.76 27.44
N ARG A 229 -6.45 16.37 27.85
CA ARG A 229 -6.53 17.77 28.27
C ARG A 229 -7.06 17.89 29.69
N HIS A 230 -6.75 19.01 30.32
CA HIS A 230 -7.26 19.34 31.64
C HIS A 230 -8.79 19.51 31.63
N PRO A 231 -9.48 19.08 32.71
CA PRO A 231 -10.93 19.23 32.84
C PRO A 231 -11.34 20.71 33.01
N PRO A 232 -12.62 21.05 32.80
CA PRO A 232 -13.13 22.42 32.94
C PRO A 232 -12.98 23.01 34.35
N THR A 233 -12.84 22.18 35.39
CA THR A 233 -12.64 22.60 36.79
C THR A 233 -11.21 23.00 37.13
N HIS A 234 -10.24 22.71 36.25
CA HIS A 234 -8.81 22.97 36.49
C HIS A 234 -8.43 24.40 36.07
N PRO A 235 -7.49 25.09 36.76
CA PRO A 235 -7.09 26.47 36.46
C PRO A 235 -6.58 26.69 35.03
N ARG A 236 -6.00 25.64 34.42
CA ARG A 236 -5.60 25.62 33.01
C ARG A 236 -6.60 24.80 32.19
N LYS A 237 -7.81 25.34 31.98
CA LYS A 237 -8.89 24.61 31.32
C LYS A 237 -8.55 24.29 29.86
N TYR A 238 -8.85 23.07 29.41
CA TYR A 238 -8.62 22.57 28.04
C TYR A 238 -7.19 22.60 27.51
N GLU A 239 -6.18 22.96 28.31
CA GLU A 239 -4.79 22.84 27.91
C GLU A 239 -4.33 21.37 27.94
N PHE A 240 -3.28 21.06 27.17
CA PHE A 240 -2.70 19.72 27.14
C PHE A 240 -2.07 19.34 28.47
N THR A 241 -2.37 18.14 28.96
CA THR A 241 -1.82 17.61 30.21
C THR A 241 -0.36 17.18 30.03
N LYS A 242 0.44 17.09 31.10
CA LYS A 242 1.80 16.51 31.05
C LYS A 242 1.83 15.09 30.45
N ASP A 243 0.80 14.30 30.72
CA ASP A 243 0.65 12.93 30.19
C ASP A 243 0.54 12.89 28.65
N TYR A 244 0.02 13.96 28.03
CA TYR A 244 -0.03 14.09 26.57
C TYR A 244 1.38 14.23 25.99
N TRP A 245 2.18 15.13 26.55
CA TRP A 245 3.55 15.38 26.10
C TRP A 245 4.47 14.18 26.36
N TYR A 246 4.29 13.51 27.50
CA TYR A 246 4.99 12.27 27.82
C TYR A 246 4.69 11.17 26.78
N GLU A 247 3.41 10.99 26.42
CA GLU A 247 3.02 10.04 25.39
C GLU A 247 3.59 10.39 24.02
N ILE A 248 3.51 11.65 23.58
CA ILE A 248 4.11 12.09 22.30
C ILE A 248 5.60 11.80 22.26
N SER A 249 6.32 12.07 23.35
CA SER A 249 7.76 11.84 23.43
C SER A 249 8.09 10.35 23.23
N ILE A 250 7.32 9.45 23.85
CA ILE A 250 7.47 8.01 23.67
C ILE A 250 7.12 7.58 22.24
N ARG A 251 6.07 8.15 21.63
CA ARG A 251 5.70 7.85 20.24
C ARG A 251 6.82 8.22 19.26
N ILE A 252 7.45 9.38 19.45
CA ILE A 252 8.59 9.82 18.62
C ILE A 252 9.80 8.92 18.85
N ALA A 253 10.14 8.63 20.10
CA ALA A 253 11.24 7.74 20.44
C ALA A 253 11.05 6.34 19.84
N PHE A 254 9.82 5.81 19.87
CA PHE A 254 9.47 4.54 19.25
C PHE A 254 9.73 4.54 17.75
N VAL A 255 9.31 5.58 17.02
CA VAL A 255 9.55 5.67 15.57
C VAL A 255 11.04 5.62 15.26
N ILE A 256 11.85 6.41 15.98
CA ILE A 256 13.30 6.43 15.79
C ILE A 256 13.90 5.05 16.05
N ILE A 257 13.57 4.43 17.19
CA ILE A 257 14.10 3.09 17.54
C ILE A 257 13.67 2.05 16.50
N TYR A 258 12.40 2.06 16.11
CA TYR A 258 11.86 1.12 15.12
C TYR A 258 12.61 1.23 13.79
N GLU A 259 12.80 2.45 13.28
CA GLU A 259 13.54 2.66 12.03
C GLU A 259 14.97 2.14 12.13
N GLN A 260 15.70 2.51 13.18
CA GLN A 260 17.09 2.05 13.37
C GLN A 260 17.19 0.53 13.43
N VAL A 261 16.28 -0.14 14.15
CA VAL A 261 16.25 -1.60 14.25
C VAL A 261 15.99 -2.24 12.88
N VAL A 262 15.01 -1.76 12.12
CA VAL A 262 14.70 -2.31 10.80
C VAL A 262 15.84 -2.08 9.82
N PHE A 263 16.49 -0.91 9.84
CA PHE A 263 17.66 -0.63 9.02
C PHE A 263 18.85 -1.52 9.36
N MET A 264 19.10 -1.77 10.65
CA MET A 264 20.15 -2.69 11.07
C MET A 264 19.87 -4.12 10.60
N LEU A 265 18.65 -4.61 10.80
CA LEU A 265 18.27 -5.97 10.39
C LEU A 265 18.34 -6.16 8.86
N THR A 266 17.86 -5.18 8.09
CA THR A 266 17.93 -5.24 6.62
C THR A 266 19.36 -5.15 6.11
N SER A 267 20.24 -4.39 6.77
CA SER A 267 21.66 -4.33 6.44
C SER A 267 22.38 -5.65 6.74
N ILE A 268 22.06 -6.30 7.87
CA ILE A 268 22.59 -7.63 8.21
C ILE A 268 22.14 -8.66 7.18
N LEU A 269 20.86 -8.63 6.78
CA LEU A 269 20.33 -9.54 5.74
C LEU A 269 21.01 -9.31 4.39
N ALA A 270 21.23 -8.05 4.00
CA ALA A 270 21.93 -7.71 2.77
C ALA A 270 23.40 -8.16 2.79
N TYR A 271 24.05 -8.13 3.96
CA TYR A 271 25.39 -8.68 4.12
C TYR A 271 25.42 -10.22 4.09
N ALA A 272 24.41 -10.87 4.67
CA ALA A 272 24.33 -12.32 4.77
C ALA A 272 23.98 -13.01 3.44
N ILE A 273 23.16 -12.39 2.60
CA ILE A 273 22.69 -12.97 1.32
C ILE A 273 23.59 -12.49 0.19
N PRO A 274 24.42 -13.35 -0.44
CA PRO A 274 25.25 -12.95 -1.56
C PRO A 274 24.39 -12.65 -2.80
N ASP A 275 24.66 -11.53 -3.48
CA ASP A 275 23.91 -11.08 -4.68
C ASP A 275 23.88 -12.10 -5.83
N THR A 276 24.88 -12.98 -5.90
CA THR A 276 25.01 -13.99 -6.95
C THR A 276 25.17 -15.38 -6.34
N PRO A 277 24.29 -16.35 -6.71
CA PRO A 277 24.38 -17.70 -6.19
C PRO A 277 25.66 -18.39 -6.67
N ARG A 278 26.25 -19.23 -5.80
CA ARG A 278 27.52 -19.92 -6.05
C ARG A 278 27.49 -20.76 -7.33
N SER A 279 26.39 -21.46 -7.59
CA SER A 279 26.20 -22.30 -8.78
C SER A 279 26.32 -21.54 -10.10
N ILE A 280 25.93 -20.26 -10.13
CA ILE A 280 26.07 -19.41 -11.32
C ILE A 280 27.48 -18.87 -11.44
N LYS A 281 28.14 -18.50 -10.33
CA LYS A 281 29.55 -18.08 -10.33
C LYS A 281 30.44 -19.18 -10.89
N GLU A 282 30.27 -20.41 -10.40
CA GLU A 282 31.01 -21.58 -10.86
C GLU A 282 30.79 -21.83 -12.36
N LYS A 283 29.54 -21.78 -12.84
CA LYS A 283 29.24 -21.92 -14.28
C LYS A 283 29.90 -20.83 -15.13
N ILE A 284 29.88 -19.58 -14.66
CA ILE A 284 30.52 -18.46 -15.36
C ILE A 284 32.04 -18.69 -15.44
N GLU A 285 32.68 -19.16 -14.36
CA GLU A 285 34.11 -19.48 -14.36
C GLU A 285 34.46 -20.65 -15.28
N ILE A 286 33.65 -21.71 -15.28
CA ILE A 286 33.80 -22.85 -16.20
C ILE A 286 33.69 -22.39 -17.66
N GLU A 287 32.68 -21.60 -18.01
CA GLU A 287 32.55 -21.10 -19.39
C GLU A 287 33.69 -20.15 -19.77
N LYS A 288 34.17 -19.30 -18.84
CA LYS A 288 35.35 -18.44 -19.08
C LYS A 288 36.61 -19.27 -19.34
N THR A 289 36.85 -20.33 -18.57
CA THR A 289 38.03 -21.19 -18.76
C THR A 289 37.95 -21.98 -20.07
N LYS A 290 36.77 -22.47 -20.47
CA LYS A 290 36.58 -23.08 -21.80
C LYS A 290 36.87 -22.10 -22.93
N LEU A 291 36.37 -20.87 -22.84
CA LEU A 291 36.63 -19.82 -23.85
C LEU A 291 38.11 -19.46 -23.94
N LEU A 292 38.82 -19.38 -22.81
CA LEU A 292 40.26 -19.16 -22.78
C LEU A 292 41.04 -20.30 -23.42
N LYS A 293 40.71 -21.56 -23.10
CA LYS A 293 41.33 -22.73 -23.73
C LYS A 293 41.11 -22.75 -25.25
N LYS A 294 39.91 -22.40 -25.71
CA LYS A 294 39.60 -22.31 -27.15
C LYS A 294 40.47 -21.26 -27.86
N LYS A 295 40.56 -20.05 -27.28
CA LYS A 295 41.44 -18.99 -27.81
C LYS A 295 42.91 -19.37 -27.85
N LEU A 296 43.40 -20.10 -26.84
CA LEU A 296 44.78 -20.59 -26.79
C LEU A 296 45.04 -21.71 -27.80
N ALA A 297 44.02 -22.50 -28.15
CA ALA A 297 44.10 -23.56 -29.15
C ALA A 297 44.06 -23.05 -30.61
N GLY A 298 43.91 -21.73 -30.82
CA GLY A 298 43.96 -21.13 -32.16
C GLY A 298 42.67 -21.27 -32.99
N GLU A 299 41.55 -21.65 -32.37
CA GLU A 299 40.19 -21.59 -32.94
C GLU A 299 39.43 -20.33 -32.50
#